data_AF-A0A7S2RYX2-F1
#
_entry.id   AF-A0A7S2RYX2-F1
#
_cell.length_a   1.000
_cell.length_b   1.000
_cell.length_c   1.000
_cell.angle_alpha   90.00
_cell.angle_beta   90.00
_cell.angle_gamma   90.00
#
_symmetry.space_group_name_H-M   'P 1'
#
loop_
_entity.id
_entity.type
_entity.pdbx_description
1 polymer ?
#
loop_
_entity_poly.entity_id
_entity_poly.type
_entity_poly.pdbx_seq_one_letter_code
_entity_poly.pdbx_strand_id
1 'polypeptide(L)'
;MLSGTFARTSAKAIKQHCRIVQRGFAASGTEKTVIFPNEGQGVDYATNWAVNSLGVTVGNKNAFRNPSLDTVLSLAKGNPETQTVERKVEKSSLFTNVSIDEDVFADMRQAAEDSMEDSSENVFVVDALAGSNSAVGAKVRAVTDDASVALLLQTMLCTAPKRSAQAFAPQVKVVHSHVADASAPGPYCATHEGNVVARGAVDAKTLGKAIATAAACAVSGAETSSVVIKGSVVVDKKSGDSTLYVGAENAAKNGAINGDVLWSSHGLSRVWDATEVKKDAAPAGSVIEGGIAIAHVPTSSPNTLPHPTKVVVPGGLEAFGSVGSLVGGPESEVARFNGLVELSNAKVASK
;
A
#
# COMPACT_ATOMS: atom_id res chain seq x y z
N MET A 1 35.84 -21.17 -72.81
CA MET A 1 35.67 -22.60 -73.14
C MET A 1 35.37 -23.34 -71.84
N LEU A 2 34.29 -24.14 -71.88
CA LEU A 2 33.86 -25.17 -70.90
C LEU A 2 33.38 -24.65 -69.53
N SER A 3 32.07 -24.63 -69.25
CA SER A 3 31.20 -25.79 -68.87
C SER A 3 31.59 -26.34 -67.50
N GLY A 4 30.74 -26.48 -66.48
CA GLY A 4 29.31 -26.29 -66.33
C GLY A 4 28.89 -26.88 -64.97
N THR A 5 27.57 -27.03 -64.78
CA THR A 5 26.86 -27.98 -63.89
C THR A 5 26.10 -27.35 -62.71
N PHE A 6 24.78 -27.31 -62.91
CA PHE A 6 23.71 -27.19 -61.93
C PHE A 6 23.71 -28.38 -60.97
N ALA A 7 23.58 -28.14 -59.66
CA ALA A 7 23.06 -29.13 -58.72
C ALA A 7 22.07 -28.46 -57.75
N ARG A 8 20.80 -28.82 -57.92
CA ARG A 8 19.70 -28.53 -56.98
C ARG A 8 19.93 -29.35 -55.71
N THR A 9 20.00 -28.71 -54.55
CA THR A 9 19.97 -29.40 -53.26
C THR A 9 18.59 -29.27 -52.63
N SER A 10 17.93 -30.41 -52.52
CA SER A 10 16.59 -30.62 -52.01
C SER A 10 16.45 -30.28 -50.52
N ALA A 11 15.33 -29.64 -50.19
CA ALA A 11 14.80 -29.49 -48.84
C ALA A 11 14.57 -30.88 -48.21
N LYS A 12 15.34 -31.21 -47.16
CA LYS A 12 15.07 -32.36 -46.29
C LYS A 12 14.24 -31.90 -45.10
N ALA A 13 12.98 -32.33 -45.09
CA ALA A 13 12.09 -32.23 -43.95
C ALA A 13 12.64 -33.03 -42.76
N ILE A 14 12.83 -32.36 -41.63
CA ILE A 14 13.16 -32.97 -40.34
C ILE A 14 11.86 -33.49 -39.74
N LYS A 15 11.54 -34.77 -39.95
CA LYS A 15 10.52 -35.49 -39.17
C LYS A 15 11.18 -36.05 -37.91
N GLN A 16 11.15 -35.30 -36.82
CA GLN A 16 11.44 -35.83 -35.48
C GLN A 16 10.35 -36.85 -35.11
N HIS A 17 10.74 -38.13 -35.11
CA HIS A 17 9.94 -39.20 -34.51
C HIS A 17 10.08 -39.11 -32.99
N CYS A 18 9.03 -38.63 -32.32
CA CYS A 18 8.89 -38.77 -30.87
C CYS A 18 8.49 -40.23 -30.58
N ARG A 19 9.47 -41.05 -30.22
CA ARG A 19 9.26 -42.45 -29.83
C ARG A 19 8.99 -42.47 -28.32
N ILE A 20 7.71 -42.40 -27.95
CA ILE A 20 7.29 -42.58 -26.55
C ILE A 20 7.57 -44.04 -26.17
N VAL A 21 8.55 -44.25 -25.30
CA VAL A 21 8.77 -45.53 -24.64
C VAL A 21 7.78 -45.61 -23.48
N GLN A 22 6.65 -46.29 -23.68
CA GLN A 22 5.78 -46.69 -22.58
C GLN A 22 6.48 -47.81 -21.80
N ARG A 23 7.23 -47.46 -20.76
CA ARG A 23 7.54 -48.39 -19.66
C ARG A 23 6.33 -48.43 -18.74
N GLY A 24 5.68 -49.59 -18.66
CA GLY A 24 4.58 -49.84 -17.75
C GLY A 24 5.03 -49.66 -16.31
N PHE A 25 4.58 -48.58 -15.68
CA PHE A 25 4.57 -48.44 -14.23
C PHE A 25 3.29 -49.10 -13.73
N ALA A 26 3.44 -50.06 -12.82
CA ALA A 26 2.34 -50.63 -12.06
C ALA A 26 1.71 -49.52 -11.21
N ALA A 27 0.50 -49.11 -11.58
CA ALA A 27 -0.29 -48.12 -10.86
C ALA A 27 -0.83 -48.72 -9.56
N SER A 28 -0.15 -48.45 -8.45
CA SER A 28 -0.68 -48.55 -7.09
C SER A 28 -0.61 -47.18 -6.45
N GLY A 29 -1.43 -46.27 -6.96
CA GLY A 29 -1.65 -44.95 -6.41
C GLY A 29 -2.88 -44.38 -7.08
N THR A 30 -3.85 -43.92 -6.29
CA THR A 30 -4.99 -43.17 -6.78
C THR A 30 -4.50 -41.84 -7.36
N GLU A 31 -4.13 -41.82 -8.64
CA GLU A 31 -3.79 -40.60 -9.37
C GLU A 31 -5.01 -39.68 -9.33
N LYS A 32 -4.95 -38.66 -8.47
CA LYS A 32 -5.91 -37.55 -8.51
C LYS A 32 -5.65 -36.78 -9.80
N THR A 33 -6.54 -36.92 -10.77
CA THR A 33 -6.56 -36.05 -11.95
C THR A 33 -6.82 -34.61 -11.48
N VAL A 34 -5.78 -33.78 -11.44
CA VAL A 34 -5.92 -32.35 -11.14
C VAL A 34 -6.27 -31.63 -12.45
N ILE A 35 -7.45 -31.01 -12.51
CA ILE A 35 -7.87 -30.21 -13.67
C ILE A 35 -7.15 -28.85 -13.59
N PHE A 36 -6.49 -28.45 -14.68
CA PHE A 36 -5.79 -27.18 -14.78
C PHE A 36 -6.65 -26.12 -15.50
N PRO A 37 -6.66 -24.86 -15.04
CA PRO A 37 -5.97 -24.34 -13.85
C PRO A 37 -6.71 -24.71 -12.55
N ASN A 38 -5.96 -25.22 -11.56
CA ASN A 38 -6.46 -25.52 -10.22
C ASN A 38 -6.50 -24.22 -9.39
N GLU A 39 -7.38 -23.31 -9.76
CA GLU A 39 -7.57 -22.04 -9.07
C GLU A 39 -8.61 -22.17 -7.95
N GLY A 40 -8.35 -21.47 -6.83
CA GLY A 40 -9.22 -21.46 -5.67
C GLY A 40 -8.84 -20.33 -4.72
N GLN A 41 -9.52 -20.24 -3.58
CA GLN A 41 -9.15 -19.27 -2.56
C GLN A 41 -7.73 -19.57 -2.06
N GLY A 42 -6.83 -18.60 -2.13
CA GLY A 42 -5.41 -18.79 -1.80
C GLY A 42 -4.56 -19.34 -2.95
N VAL A 43 -5.15 -19.77 -4.06
CA VAL A 43 -4.43 -20.30 -5.23
C VAL A 43 -4.92 -19.55 -6.47
N ASP A 44 -4.36 -18.36 -6.69
CA ASP A 44 -4.64 -17.50 -7.86
C ASP A 44 -3.33 -17.20 -8.59
N TYR A 45 -3.18 -17.74 -9.81
CA TYR A 45 -1.97 -17.56 -10.60
C TYR A 45 -1.71 -16.08 -10.93
N ALA A 46 -2.75 -15.27 -11.18
CA ALA A 46 -2.57 -13.86 -11.47
C ALA A 46 -2.03 -13.11 -10.25
N THR A 47 -2.51 -13.47 -9.05
CA THR A 47 -1.98 -12.96 -7.78
C THR A 47 -0.54 -13.41 -7.57
N ASN A 48 -0.22 -14.68 -7.82
CA ASN A 48 1.15 -15.18 -7.66
C ASN A 48 2.16 -14.44 -8.55
N TRP A 49 1.83 -14.21 -9.82
CA TRP A 49 2.66 -13.41 -10.72
C TRP A 49 2.78 -11.95 -10.26
N ALA A 50 1.68 -11.36 -9.79
CA ALA A 50 1.68 -10.01 -9.25
C ALA A 50 2.57 -9.86 -8.00
N VAL A 51 2.58 -10.86 -7.12
CA VAL A 51 3.43 -10.89 -5.92
C VAL A 51 4.89 -11.12 -6.29
N ASN A 52 5.18 -12.01 -7.25
CA ASN A 52 6.54 -12.25 -7.74
C ASN A 52 7.16 -10.98 -8.35
N SER A 53 6.37 -10.13 -9.01
CA SER A 53 6.85 -8.83 -9.51
C SER A 53 7.31 -7.86 -8.41
N LEU A 54 7.05 -8.19 -7.14
CA LEU A 54 7.51 -7.46 -5.96
C LEU A 54 8.70 -8.13 -5.25
N GLY A 55 9.27 -9.20 -5.82
CA GLY A 55 10.40 -9.93 -5.23
C GLY A 55 9.99 -11.12 -4.35
N VAL A 56 8.71 -11.26 -4.03
CA VAL A 56 8.22 -12.33 -3.13
C VAL A 56 7.80 -13.57 -3.92
N THR A 57 8.40 -14.72 -3.60
CA THR A 57 8.02 -16.01 -4.20
C THR A 57 6.96 -16.72 -3.34
N VAL A 58 5.78 -16.96 -3.91
CA VAL A 58 4.69 -17.67 -3.21
C VAL A 58 4.97 -19.18 -3.13
N GLY A 59 5.55 -19.78 -4.18
CA GLY A 59 5.89 -21.21 -4.19
C GLY A 59 4.68 -22.11 -3.90
N ASN A 60 4.78 -22.93 -2.85
CA ASN A 60 3.73 -23.87 -2.42
C ASN A 60 2.75 -23.25 -1.39
N LYS A 61 2.82 -21.94 -1.16
CA LYS A 61 2.00 -21.23 -0.17
C LYS A 61 0.66 -20.80 -0.76
N ASN A 62 -0.25 -20.42 0.12
CA ASN A 62 -1.48 -19.77 -0.29
C ASN A 62 -1.25 -18.25 -0.40
N ALA A 63 -1.63 -17.64 -1.51
CA ALA A 63 -1.68 -16.18 -1.66
C ALA A 63 -3.14 -15.69 -1.64
N PHE A 64 -3.52 -14.99 -0.56
CA PHE A 64 -4.83 -14.41 -0.40
C PHE A 64 -4.82 -12.95 -0.81
N ARG A 65 -5.46 -12.62 -1.94
CA ARG A 65 -5.63 -11.23 -2.38
C ARG A 65 -6.94 -10.64 -1.86
N ASN A 66 -6.84 -9.49 -1.20
CA ASN A 66 -7.92 -8.77 -0.53
C ASN A 66 -8.87 -9.75 0.20
N PRO A 67 -8.34 -10.60 1.11
CA PRO A 67 -9.14 -11.60 1.79
C PRO A 67 -10.34 -10.99 2.52
N SER A 68 -11.43 -11.74 2.62
CA SER A 68 -12.60 -11.34 3.40
C SER A 68 -12.25 -11.24 4.89
N LEU A 69 -13.02 -10.44 5.64
CA LEU A 69 -12.86 -10.31 7.08
C LEU A 69 -12.88 -11.68 7.79
N ASP A 70 -13.79 -12.58 7.44
CA ASP A 70 -13.86 -13.92 8.02
C ASP A 70 -12.58 -14.75 7.77
N THR A 71 -12.01 -14.63 6.56
CA THR A 71 -10.76 -15.30 6.20
C THR A 71 -9.61 -14.75 7.03
N VAL A 72 -9.54 -13.42 7.17
CA VAL A 72 -8.47 -12.79 7.95
C VAL A 72 -8.62 -13.07 9.43
N LEU A 73 -9.83 -13.00 9.99
CA LEU A 73 -10.08 -13.29 11.41
C LEU A 73 -9.74 -14.74 11.77
N SER A 74 -10.09 -15.70 10.92
CA SER A 74 -9.76 -17.10 11.15
C SER A 74 -8.25 -17.35 11.12
N LEU A 75 -7.53 -16.72 10.19
CA LEU A 75 -6.07 -16.87 10.04
C LEU A 75 -5.27 -16.06 11.08
N ALA A 76 -5.77 -14.89 11.49
CA ALA A 76 -5.17 -14.02 12.50
C ALA A 76 -5.46 -14.46 13.95
N LYS A 77 -6.26 -15.52 14.14
CA LYS A 77 -6.80 -15.92 15.46
C LYS A 77 -7.53 -14.75 16.16
N GLY A 78 -8.28 -13.97 15.38
CA GLY A 78 -9.09 -12.86 15.87
C GLY A 78 -10.21 -13.31 16.80
N ASN A 79 -10.77 -12.37 17.56
CA ASN A 79 -11.92 -12.64 18.40
C ASN A 79 -13.18 -12.76 17.52
N PRO A 80 -13.86 -13.92 17.48
CA PRO A 80 -15.02 -14.13 16.62
C PRO A 80 -16.27 -13.37 17.10
N GLU A 81 -16.38 -13.06 18.40
CA GLU A 81 -17.53 -12.35 18.96
C GLU A 81 -17.51 -10.87 18.64
N THR A 82 -16.34 -10.25 18.78
CA THR A 82 -16.15 -8.82 18.50
C THR A 82 -15.72 -8.55 17.06
N GLN A 83 -15.32 -9.59 16.33
CA GLN A 83 -14.74 -9.50 14.99
C GLN A 83 -13.53 -8.54 14.93
N THR A 84 -12.69 -8.58 15.96
CA THR A 84 -11.48 -7.73 16.08
C THR A 84 -10.23 -8.57 16.21
N VAL A 85 -9.08 -7.98 15.86
CA VAL A 85 -7.76 -8.60 16.06
C VAL A 85 -6.94 -7.75 17.00
N GLU A 86 -6.43 -8.34 18.08
CA GLU A 86 -5.52 -7.67 19.01
C GLU A 86 -4.07 -7.97 18.61
N ARG A 87 -3.28 -6.91 18.38
CA ARG A 87 -1.88 -6.99 18.01
C ARG A 87 -1.01 -6.49 19.14
N LYS A 88 -0.02 -7.29 19.51
CA LYS A 88 1.08 -6.82 20.35
C LYS A 88 2.08 -6.14 19.43
N VAL A 89 2.18 -4.81 19.56
CA VAL A 89 3.13 -4.00 18.80
C VAL A 89 4.28 -3.57 19.71
N GLU A 90 5.45 -3.41 19.12
CA GLU A 90 6.61 -2.81 19.79
C GLU A 90 6.88 -1.44 19.18
N LYS A 91 7.63 -0.60 19.91
CA LYS A 91 8.01 0.71 19.38
C LYS A 91 8.92 0.50 18.18
N SER A 92 8.41 0.82 17.00
CA SER A 92 9.13 0.62 15.74
C SER A 92 9.91 1.86 15.31
N SER A 93 10.98 1.64 14.55
CA SER A 93 11.78 2.70 13.95
C SER A 93 11.31 3.02 12.53
N LEU A 94 11.36 4.29 12.13
CA LEU A 94 11.04 4.72 10.77
C LEU A 94 12.28 5.31 10.09
N PHE A 95 12.66 4.72 8.96
CA PHE A 95 13.69 5.21 8.06
C PHE A 95 13.02 5.72 6.78
N THR A 96 13.36 6.91 6.31
CA THR A 96 12.78 7.50 5.10
C THR A 96 13.84 7.75 4.05
N ASN A 97 13.46 8.10 2.81
CA ASN A 97 14.39 8.33 1.68
C ASN A 97 15.52 9.33 2.02
N VAL A 98 15.31 10.21 3.00
CA VAL A 98 16.32 11.20 3.43
C VAL A 98 17.37 10.58 4.36
N SER A 99 17.09 9.43 4.97
CA SER A 99 17.91 8.80 6.00
C SER A 99 18.48 7.43 5.61
N ILE A 100 18.22 6.93 4.41
CA ILE A 100 18.65 5.58 3.99
C ILE A 100 19.15 5.58 2.54
N ASP A 101 20.35 5.04 2.35
CA ASP A 101 20.92 4.81 1.03
C ASP A 101 20.17 3.68 0.28
N GLU A 102 20.19 3.72 -1.05
CA GLU A 102 19.52 2.73 -1.91
C GLU A 102 19.98 1.30 -1.61
N ASP A 103 21.29 1.08 -1.49
CA ASP A 103 21.88 -0.24 -1.20
C ASP A 103 21.38 -0.79 0.15
N VAL A 104 21.35 0.06 1.18
CA VAL A 104 20.87 -0.33 2.52
C VAL A 104 19.38 -0.67 2.48
N PHE A 105 18.59 0.09 1.73
CA PHE A 105 17.18 -0.20 1.53
C PHE A 105 16.98 -1.54 0.79
N ALA A 106 17.78 -1.81 -0.25
CA ALA A 106 17.74 -3.05 -1.00
C ALA A 106 18.06 -4.26 -0.11
N ASP A 107 19.08 -4.16 0.75
CA ASP A 107 19.42 -5.19 1.73
C ASP A 107 18.27 -5.44 2.72
N MET A 108 17.67 -4.37 3.27
CA MET A 108 16.52 -4.48 4.18
C MET A 108 15.31 -5.13 3.52
N ARG A 109 15.09 -4.84 2.23
CA ARG A 109 14.02 -5.42 1.42
C ARG A 109 14.27 -6.90 1.15
N GLN A 110 15.46 -7.27 0.69
CA GLN A 110 15.83 -8.66 0.44
C GLN A 110 15.65 -9.49 1.72
N ALA A 111 16.09 -8.98 2.87
CA ALA A 111 15.94 -9.68 4.14
C ALA A 111 14.46 -9.91 4.54
N ALA A 112 13.55 -9.00 4.18
CA ALA A 112 12.12 -9.18 4.37
C ALA A 112 11.54 -10.23 3.41
N GLU A 113 11.93 -10.20 2.13
CA GLU A 113 11.52 -11.16 1.11
C GLU A 113 11.97 -12.59 1.47
N ASP A 114 13.23 -12.77 1.86
CA ASP A 114 13.79 -14.05 2.30
C ASP A 114 13.03 -14.59 3.53
N SER A 115 12.76 -13.71 4.51
CA SER A 115 12.01 -14.10 5.72
C SER A 115 10.59 -14.56 5.39
N MET A 116 9.94 -13.90 4.44
CA MET A 116 8.62 -14.32 3.98
C MET A 116 8.69 -15.69 3.31
N GLU A 117 9.74 -15.98 2.54
CA GLU A 117 9.99 -17.26 1.87
C GLU A 117 10.13 -18.41 2.88
N ASP A 118 10.79 -18.19 4.00
CA ASP A 118 11.06 -19.25 4.98
C ASP A 118 9.94 -19.46 6.02
N SER A 119 9.21 -18.41 6.39
CA SER A 119 8.46 -18.42 7.66
C SER A 119 6.95 -18.65 7.56
N SER A 120 6.37 -18.57 6.36
CA SER A 120 4.91 -18.47 6.22
C SER A 120 4.29 -19.53 5.31
N GLU A 121 3.15 -20.09 5.73
CA GLU A 121 2.30 -20.93 4.86
C GLU A 121 1.38 -20.09 3.97
N ASN A 122 1.14 -18.84 4.36
CA ASN A 122 0.18 -17.93 3.74
C ASN A 122 0.82 -16.56 3.53
N VAL A 123 0.53 -15.98 2.36
CA VAL A 123 0.87 -14.62 1.99
C VAL A 123 -0.43 -13.87 1.73
N PHE A 124 -0.52 -12.66 2.23
CA PHE A 124 -1.67 -11.79 2.09
C PHE A 124 -1.29 -10.60 1.22
N VAL A 125 -2.13 -10.33 0.23
CA VAL A 125 -1.96 -9.22 -0.71
C VAL A 125 -3.12 -8.25 -0.50
N VAL A 126 -2.80 -6.98 -0.25
CA VAL A 126 -3.78 -5.91 -0.11
C VAL A 126 -3.55 -4.89 -1.22
N ASP A 127 -4.42 -4.94 -2.22
CA ASP A 127 -4.55 -3.92 -3.26
C ASP A 127 -5.55 -2.86 -2.80
N ALA A 128 -5.07 -1.64 -2.58
CA ALA A 128 -5.85 -0.55 -2.01
C ALA A 128 -5.39 0.81 -2.55
N LEU A 129 -5.93 1.90 -2.00
CA LEU A 129 -5.61 3.27 -2.34
C LEU A 129 -5.15 4.04 -1.09
N ALA A 130 -4.06 4.78 -1.22
CA ALA A 130 -3.72 5.86 -0.30
C ALA A 130 -4.36 7.16 -0.85
N GLY A 131 -5.52 7.51 -0.32
CA GLY A 131 -6.38 8.58 -0.83
C GLY A 131 -7.84 8.13 -0.99
N SER A 132 -8.76 8.80 -0.29
CA SER A 132 -10.20 8.53 -0.37
C SER A 132 -10.85 8.88 -1.69
N ASN A 133 -10.19 9.72 -2.51
CA ASN A 133 -10.62 9.98 -3.87
C ASN A 133 -9.89 9.06 -4.84
N SER A 134 -10.63 8.11 -5.43
CA SER A 134 -10.09 7.10 -6.35
C SER A 134 -9.53 7.64 -7.66
N ALA A 135 -9.83 8.90 -8.02
CA ALA A 135 -9.27 9.54 -9.21
C ALA A 135 -7.82 10.01 -9.01
N VAL A 136 -7.40 10.25 -7.76
CA VAL A 136 -6.10 10.87 -7.44
C VAL A 136 -5.29 10.10 -6.40
N GLY A 137 -5.90 9.17 -5.65
CA GLY A 137 -5.23 8.35 -4.65
C GLY A 137 -4.16 7.44 -5.26
N ALA A 138 -3.06 7.26 -4.54
CA ALA A 138 -1.98 6.38 -4.97
C ALA A 138 -2.40 4.92 -4.86
N LYS A 139 -2.17 4.13 -5.90
CA LYS A 139 -2.42 2.68 -5.86
C LYS A 139 -1.37 1.99 -5.01
N VAL A 140 -1.79 1.37 -3.91
CA VAL A 140 -0.92 0.63 -2.99
C VAL A 140 -1.13 -0.86 -3.22
N ARG A 141 -0.04 -1.60 -3.43
CA ARG A 141 -0.02 -3.06 -3.26
C ARG A 141 0.87 -3.38 -2.08
N ALA A 142 0.28 -3.96 -1.05
CA ALA A 142 1.00 -4.45 0.11
C ALA A 142 1.00 -5.97 0.14
N VAL A 143 2.14 -6.56 0.48
CA VAL A 143 2.33 -7.99 0.64
C VAL A 143 2.83 -8.24 2.06
N THR A 144 2.16 -9.13 2.79
CA THR A 144 2.51 -9.48 4.18
C THR A 144 2.32 -10.97 4.43
N ASP A 145 3.13 -11.56 5.29
CA ASP A 145 2.95 -12.91 5.83
C ASP A 145 2.07 -12.94 7.11
N ASP A 146 1.67 -11.77 7.63
CA ASP A 146 0.84 -11.63 8.82
C ASP A 146 -0.60 -11.21 8.47
N ALA A 147 -1.56 -12.06 8.83
CA ALA A 147 -3.00 -11.82 8.65
C ALA A 147 -3.47 -10.58 9.43
N SER A 148 -2.91 -10.32 10.62
CA SER A 148 -3.28 -9.15 11.43
C SER A 148 -2.86 -7.84 10.77
N VAL A 149 -1.70 -7.83 10.11
CA VAL A 149 -1.20 -6.70 9.32
C VAL A 149 -2.01 -6.55 8.03
N ALA A 150 -2.42 -7.65 7.42
CA ALA A 150 -3.32 -7.59 6.26
C ALA A 150 -4.65 -6.92 6.63
N LEU A 151 -5.24 -7.26 7.79
CA LEU A 151 -6.43 -6.57 8.29
C LEU A 151 -6.14 -5.09 8.53
N LEU A 152 -5.05 -4.78 9.23
CA LEU A 152 -4.67 -3.39 9.52
C LEU A 152 -4.57 -2.55 8.25
N LEU A 153 -3.90 -3.08 7.22
CA LEU A 153 -3.77 -2.42 5.92
C LEU A 153 -5.11 -2.24 5.22
N GLN A 154 -6.01 -3.24 5.29
CA GLN A 154 -7.38 -3.12 4.77
C GLN A 154 -8.16 -2.04 5.52
N THR A 155 -7.97 -1.91 6.83
CA THR A 155 -8.63 -0.89 7.65
C THR A 155 -8.08 0.52 7.39
N MET A 156 -6.76 0.64 7.21
CA MET A 156 -6.08 1.92 7.03
C MET A 156 -6.20 2.52 5.63
N LEU A 157 -6.26 1.67 4.60
CA LEU A 157 -6.27 2.11 3.20
C LEU A 157 -7.68 2.13 2.63
N CYS A 158 -7.91 3.02 1.67
CA CYS A 158 -9.18 3.07 0.97
C CYS A 158 -9.31 1.86 0.03
N THR A 159 -10.50 1.30 -0.07
CA THR A 159 -10.75 0.16 -0.98
C THR A 159 -10.48 0.55 -2.43
N ALA A 160 -9.65 -0.22 -3.13
CA ALA A 160 -9.45 -0.05 -4.57
C ALA A 160 -10.59 -0.67 -5.39
N PRO A 161 -10.91 -0.14 -6.58
CA PRO A 161 -11.84 -0.79 -7.51
C PRO A 161 -11.37 -2.21 -7.85
N LYS A 162 -12.30 -3.17 -7.86
CA LYS A 162 -12.02 -4.56 -8.21
C LYS A 162 -11.47 -4.64 -9.65
N ARG A 163 -10.21 -5.05 -9.78
CA ARG A 163 -9.50 -5.31 -11.04
C ARG A 163 -8.75 -6.63 -10.91
N SER A 164 -8.37 -7.24 -12.03
CA SER A 164 -7.44 -8.39 -11.99
C SER A 164 -6.12 -7.98 -11.34
N ALA A 165 -5.44 -8.93 -10.70
CA ALA A 165 -4.18 -8.67 -10.01
C ALA A 165 -3.12 -8.08 -10.96
N GLN A 166 -3.08 -8.58 -12.20
CA GLN A 166 -2.18 -8.08 -13.24
C GLN A 166 -2.53 -6.68 -13.74
N ALA A 167 -3.82 -6.33 -13.81
CA ALA A 167 -4.25 -4.99 -14.27
C ALA A 167 -4.13 -3.91 -13.18
N PHE A 168 -3.90 -4.31 -11.94
CA PHE A 168 -3.62 -3.39 -10.85
C PHE A 168 -2.12 -3.03 -10.89
N ALA A 169 -1.83 -1.83 -11.38
CA ALA A 169 -0.48 -1.27 -11.46
C ALA A 169 -0.22 -0.42 -10.19
N PRO A 170 0.44 -0.97 -9.15
CA PRO A 170 0.72 -0.24 -7.93
C PRO A 170 1.75 0.85 -8.18
N GLN A 171 1.50 2.03 -7.62
CA GLN A 171 2.45 3.12 -7.55
C GLN A 171 3.25 3.06 -6.25
N VAL A 172 2.65 2.50 -5.19
CA VAL A 172 3.31 2.22 -3.92
C VAL A 172 3.37 0.72 -3.70
N LYS A 173 4.55 0.21 -3.40
CA LYS A 173 4.82 -1.22 -3.18
C LYS A 173 5.25 -1.42 -1.73
N VAL A 174 4.53 -2.24 -0.98
CA VAL A 174 4.84 -2.54 0.42
C VAL A 174 5.16 -4.01 0.57
N VAL A 175 6.29 -4.33 1.18
CA VAL A 175 6.66 -5.69 1.60
C VAL A 175 6.81 -5.69 3.12
N HIS A 176 6.06 -6.56 3.80
CA HIS A 176 6.10 -6.69 5.24
C HIS A 176 6.35 -8.15 5.64
N SER A 177 7.33 -8.38 6.51
CA SER A 177 7.49 -9.67 7.18
C SER A 177 7.31 -9.54 8.69
N HIS A 178 6.54 -10.44 9.30
CA HIS A 178 6.35 -10.51 10.74
C HIS A 178 7.62 -10.92 11.50
N VAL A 179 8.59 -11.52 10.81
CA VAL A 179 9.85 -11.95 11.40
C VAL A 179 10.69 -10.71 11.70
N ALA A 180 10.95 -10.50 13.00
CA ALA A 180 11.86 -9.45 13.44
C ALA A 180 13.30 -9.78 13.01
N ASP A 181 14.06 -8.75 12.68
CA ASP A 181 15.48 -8.90 12.39
C ASP A 181 16.26 -9.06 13.69
N ALA A 182 16.92 -10.21 13.87
CA ALA A 182 17.74 -10.48 15.04
C ALA A 182 18.95 -9.52 15.17
N SER A 183 19.37 -8.91 14.07
CA SER A 183 20.48 -7.96 14.02
C SER A 183 20.05 -6.50 14.17
N ALA A 184 18.75 -6.20 14.03
CA ALA A 184 18.22 -4.86 14.19
C ALA A 184 17.74 -4.60 15.63
N PRO A 185 17.73 -3.33 16.10
CA PRO A 185 17.31 -2.98 17.46
C PRO A 185 15.78 -3.09 17.72
N GLY A 186 15.05 -3.82 16.88
CA GLY A 186 13.60 -4.02 16.97
C GLY A 186 12.89 -3.90 15.62
N PRO A 187 11.54 -3.88 15.63
CA PRO A 187 10.75 -3.70 14.42
C PRO A 187 11.03 -2.37 13.72
N TYR A 188 10.92 -2.36 12.39
CA TYR A 188 11.19 -1.16 11.61
C TYR A 188 10.32 -1.06 10.36
N CYS A 189 10.19 0.17 9.87
CA CYS A 189 9.80 0.49 8.50
C CYS A 189 10.88 1.31 7.82
N ALA A 190 11.14 1.04 6.54
CA ALA A 190 11.91 1.91 5.68
C ALA A 190 11.12 2.25 4.41
N THR A 191 11.36 3.43 3.83
CA THR A 191 10.84 3.78 2.50
C THR A 191 11.95 4.34 1.60
N HIS A 192 11.84 4.00 0.32
CA HIS A 192 12.70 4.48 -0.76
C HIS A 192 11.89 4.49 -2.09
N GLU A 193 11.79 5.65 -2.74
CA GLU A 193 11.17 5.83 -4.07
C GLU A 193 9.82 5.11 -4.30
N GLY A 194 8.84 5.34 -3.42
CA GLY A 194 7.52 4.69 -3.55
C GLY A 194 7.50 3.22 -3.11
N ASN A 195 8.60 2.68 -2.62
CA ASN A 195 8.67 1.37 -1.99
C ASN A 195 8.70 1.53 -0.47
N VAL A 196 8.10 0.57 0.22
CA VAL A 196 8.10 0.45 1.67
C VAL A 196 8.49 -0.98 2.02
N VAL A 197 9.43 -1.12 2.96
CA VAL A 197 9.73 -2.40 3.61
C VAL A 197 9.45 -2.27 5.10
N ALA A 198 8.85 -3.31 5.68
CA ALA A 198 8.60 -3.38 7.10
C ALA A 198 8.97 -4.77 7.64
N ARG A 199 9.55 -4.83 8.85
CA ARG A 199 9.85 -6.09 9.53
C ARG A 199 9.46 -6.05 11.00
N GLY A 200 8.99 -7.18 11.51
CA GLY A 200 8.58 -7.37 12.89
C GLY A 200 7.19 -6.80 13.20
N ALA A 201 6.87 -6.68 14.49
CA ALA A 201 5.58 -6.18 14.98
C ALA A 201 5.49 -4.65 14.93
N VAL A 202 5.43 -4.10 13.71
CA VAL A 202 5.32 -2.65 13.47
C VAL A 202 3.93 -2.13 13.86
N ASP A 203 3.91 -0.96 14.51
CA ASP A 203 2.71 -0.21 14.86
C ASP A 203 2.05 0.50 13.65
N ALA A 204 0.73 0.67 13.71
CA ALA A 204 -0.06 1.29 12.65
C ALA A 204 0.41 2.68 12.26
N LYS A 205 0.85 3.48 13.23
CA LYS A 205 1.28 4.86 12.98
C LYS A 205 2.57 4.90 12.17
N THR A 206 3.54 4.05 12.50
CA THR A 206 4.81 3.96 11.77
C THR A 206 4.63 3.40 10.37
N LEU A 207 3.86 2.33 10.22
CA LEU A 207 3.54 1.75 8.92
C LEU A 207 2.76 2.75 8.03
N GLY A 208 1.78 3.43 8.61
CA GLY A 208 1.03 4.49 7.94
C GLY A 208 1.96 5.59 7.44
N LYS A 209 2.80 6.16 8.30
CA LYS A 209 3.76 7.20 7.91
C LYS A 209 4.68 6.78 6.76
N ALA A 210 5.17 5.54 6.77
CA ALA A 210 6.00 5.02 5.68
C ALA A 210 5.22 4.99 4.35
N ILE A 211 3.99 4.48 4.39
CA ILE A 211 3.12 4.41 3.21
C ILE A 211 2.70 5.82 2.73
N ALA A 212 2.41 6.79 3.61
CA ALA A 212 2.11 8.17 3.21
C ALA A 212 3.31 8.81 2.52
N THR A 213 4.50 8.59 3.05
CA THR A 213 5.74 9.13 2.46
C THR A 213 5.95 8.55 1.06
N ALA A 214 5.79 7.23 0.90
CA ALA A 214 5.85 6.57 -0.40
C ALA A 214 4.75 7.07 -1.36
N ALA A 215 3.52 7.26 -0.87
CA ALA A 215 2.40 7.76 -1.65
C ALA A 215 2.62 9.22 -2.09
N ALA A 216 3.16 10.07 -1.22
CA ALA A 216 3.52 11.45 -1.55
C ALA A 216 4.53 11.47 -2.70
N CYS A 217 5.61 10.68 -2.58
CA CYS A 217 6.61 10.54 -3.65
C CYS A 217 5.97 10.10 -4.98
N ALA A 218 5.08 9.09 -4.94
CA ALA A 218 4.43 8.53 -6.11
C ALA A 218 3.44 9.50 -6.79
N VAL A 219 2.67 10.26 -6.00
CA VAL A 219 1.69 11.22 -6.51
C VAL A 219 2.38 12.44 -7.09
N SER A 220 3.42 12.93 -6.42
CA SER A 220 4.14 14.14 -6.84
C SER A 220 5.08 13.92 -8.02
N GLY A 221 5.67 12.73 -8.13
CA GLY A 221 6.49 12.35 -9.28
C GLY A 221 5.68 12.17 -10.57
N ALA A 222 4.40 11.83 -10.46
CA ALA A 222 3.49 11.88 -11.60
C ALA A 222 3.17 13.36 -11.93
N GLU A 223 2.92 13.70 -13.20
CA GLU A 223 2.44 15.03 -13.64
C GLU A 223 1.04 15.39 -13.10
N THR A 224 0.66 14.86 -11.95
CA THR A 224 -0.62 15.11 -11.31
C THR A 224 -0.55 16.41 -10.53
N SER A 225 -1.60 17.22 -10.67
CA SER A 225 -1.81 18.45 -9.90
C SER A 225 -2.27 18.15 -8.47
N SER A 226 -1.52 17.30 -7.77
CA SER A 226 -1.83 16.83 -6.42
C SER A 226 -0.62 16.96 -5.49
N VAL A 227 -0.89 17.18 -4.21
CA VAL A 227 0.12 17.32 -3.15
C VAL A 227 -0.38 16.68 -1.86
N VAL A 228 0.51 15.99 -1.14
CA VAL A 228 0.22 15.45 0.19
C VAL A 228 0.76 16.42 1.24
N ILE A 229 -0.13 16.82 2.15
CA ILE A 229 0.11 17.83 3.17
C ILE A 229 -0.19 17.23 4.53
N LYS A 230 0.77 17.31 5.45
CA LYS A 230 0.53 16.95 6.86
C LYS A 230 -0.36 18.01 7.50
N GLY A 231 -1.53 17.63 8.01
CA GLY A 231 -2.42 18.63 8.58
C GLY A 231 -3.77 18.16 9.10
N SER A 232 -4.73 19.05 9.06
CA SER A 232 -6.13 18.74 9.32
C SER A 232 -7.05 19.69 8.55
N VAL A 233 -8.25 19.24 8.25
CA VAL A 233 -9.26 20.02 7.53
C VAL A 233 -10.49 20.17 8.40
N VAL A 234 -10.94 21.40 8.58
CA VAL A 234 -12.21 21.72 9.24
C VAL A 234 -13.17 22.26 8.21
N VAL A 235 -14.42 21.82 8.25
CA VAL A 235 -15.49 22.37 7.41
C VAL A 235 -16.54 22.99 8.31
N ASP A 236 -16.81 24.29 8.09
CA ASP A 236 -17.92 24.97 8.75
C ASP A 236 -19.24 24.40 8.22
N LYS A 237 -20.05 23.83 9.11
CA LYS A 237 -21.32 23.18 8.72
C LYS A 237 -22.38 24.15 8.21
N LYS A 238 -22.29 25.44 8.57
CA LYS A 238 -23.26 26.47 8.19
C LYS A 238 -22.88 27.14 6.88
N SER A 239 -21.62 27.53 6.71
CA SER A 239 -21.17 28.21 5.49
C SER A 239 -20.65 27.25 4.41
N GLY A 240 -20.23 26.04 4.79
CA GLY A 240 -19.55 25.09 3.90
C GLY A 240 -18.08 25.45 3.64
N ASP A 241 -17.57 26.50 4.29
CA ASP A 241 -16.17 26.93 4.16
C ASP A 241 -15.23 25.88 4.74
N SER A 242 -14.13 25.62 4.05
CA SER A 242 -13.13 24.66 4.50
C SER A 242 -11.82 25.36 4.85
N THR A 243 -11.28 25.03 6.03
CA THR A 243 -10.00 25.52 6.52
C THR A 243 -9.01 24.37 6.59
N LEU A 244 -7.90 24.50 5.86
CA LEU A 244 -6.77 23.58 5.93
C LEU A 244 -5.74 24.10 6.93
N TYR A 245 -5.42 23.30 7.95
CA TYR A 245 -4.38 23.57 8.93
C TYR A 245 -3.14 22.75 8.58
N VAL A 246 -2.08 23.41 8.12
CA VAL A 246 -0.83 22.75 7.72
C VAL A 246 0.08 22.59 8.93
N GLY A 247 0.66 21.41 9.13
CA GLY A 247 1.55 21.11 10.25
C GLY A 247 0.87 21.01 11.62
N ALA A 248 -0.45 21.13 11.68
CA ALA A 248 -1.23 20.93 12.90
C ALA A 248 -2.19 19.75 12.72
N GLU A 249 -1.66 18.56 12.95
CA GLU A 249 -2.46 17.35 13.17
C GLU A 249 -3.38 17.59 14.39
N ASN A 250 -4.66 17.23 14.28
CA ASN A 250 -5.65 17.40 15.35
C ASN A 250 -5.93 18.86 15.77
N ALA A 251 -5.69 19.84 14.90
CA ALA A 251 -6.00 21.25 15.18
C ALA A 251 -7.45 21.47 15.60
N ALA A 252 -8.36 20.60 15.16
CA ALA A 252 -9.73 20.55 15.63
C ALA A 252 -10.11 19.13 16.07
N LYS A 253 -10.60 19.01 17.31
CA LYS A 253 -11.16 17.75 17.85
C LYS A 253 -12.29 17.15 17.00
N ASN A 254 -12.90 17.96 16.12
CA ASN A 254 -13.96 17.56 15.19
C ASN A 254 -13.61 17.89 13.72
N GLY A 255 -12.31 17.87 13.37
CA GLY A 255 -11.88 18.02 11.98
C GLY A 255 -12.58 17.01 11.06
N ALA A 256 -12.93 17.44 9.85
CA ALA A 256 -13.47 16.57 8.81
C ALA A 256 -12.40 15.61 8.26
N ILE A 257 -11.13 16.03 8.30
CA ILE A 257 -9.95 15.18 8.05
C ILE A 257 -8.91 15.50 9.14
N ASN A 258 -8.34 14.49 9.77
CA ASN A 258 -7.21 14.62 10.70
C ASN A 258 -6.06 13.74 10.20
N GLY A 259 -4.87 14.32 9.98
CA GLY A 259 -3.69 13.60 9.49
C GLY A 259 -3.28 14.03 8.07
N ASP A 260 -2.74 13.09 7.29
CA ASP A 260 -2.27 13.40 5.94
C ASP A 260 -3.45 13.73 5.00
N VAL A 261 -3.36 14.89 4.35
CA VAL A 261 -4.37 15.43 3.43
C VAL A 261 -3.82 15.42 2.01
N LEU A 262 -4.53 14.79 1.09
CA LEU A 262 -4.27 14.85 -0.34
C LEU A 262 -5.08 16.00 -0.94
N TRP A 263 -4.41 17.08 -1.33
CA TRP A 263 -5.01 18.20 -2.05
C TRP A 263 -4.76 18.02 -3.55
N SER A 264 -5.84 17.90 -4.33
CA SER A 264 -5.80 17.77 -5.79
C SER A 264 -6.75 18.76 -6.47
N SER A 265 -6.85 18.70 -7.81
CA SER A 265 -7.86 19.43 -8.60
C SER A 265 -9.31 19.11 -8.24
N HIS A 266 -9.57 18.02 -7.52
CA HIS A 266 -10.90 17.60 -7.09
C HIS A 266 -11.27 18.11 -5.68
N GLY A 267 -10.35 18.75 -4.98
CA GLY A 267 -10.53 19.20 -3.60
C GLY A 267 -9.56 18.54 -2.62
N LEU A 268 -9.98 18.41 -1.37
CA LEU A 268 -9.21 17.82 -0.28
C LEU A 268 -9.72 16.41 0.02
N SER A 269 -8.83 15.44 0.15
CA SER A 269 -9.17 14.05 0.44
C SER A 269 -8.26 13.50 1.55
N ARG A 270 -8.75 12.53 2.32
CA ARG A 270 -7.94 11.87 3.35
C ARG A 270 -7.00 10.89 2.67
N VAL A 271 -5.75 10.80 3.10
CA VAL A 271 -4.83 9.76 2.62
C VAL A 271 -5.23 8.39 3.21
N TRP A 272 -5.73 8.38 4.44
CA TRP A 272 -6.09 7.19 5.20
C TRP A 272 -7.59 7.04 5.33
N ASP A 273 -8.10 5.80 5.32
CA ASP A 273 -9.49 5.46 5.63
C ASP A 273 -9.66 4.89 7.04
N ALA A 274 -8.72 5.18 7.95
CA ALA A 274 -8.79 4.79 9.34
C ALA A 274 -8.96 5.97 10.31
N THR A 275 -9.57 5.67 11.45
CA THR A 275 -9.68 6.52 12.64
C THR A 275 -9.34 5.72 13.88
N GLU A 276 -8.84 6.40 14.91
CA GLU A 276 -8.62 5.81 16.22
C GLU A 276 -9.91 5.90 17.06
N VAL A 277 -10.33 4.79 17.66
CA VAL A 277 -11.42 4.72 18.62
C VAL A 277 -10.99 3.96 19.87
N LYS A 278 -11.71 4.14 20.98
CA LYS A 278 -11.46 3.37 22.20
C LYS A 278 -11.72 1.89 21.95
N LYS A 279 -10.91 0.99 22.54
CA LYS A 279 -11.07 -0.48 22.43
C LYS A 279 -12.51 -0.94 22.68
N ASP A 280 -13.17 -0.41 23.70
CA ASP A 280 -14.54 -0.81 24.08
C ASP A 280 -15.62 -0.36 23.08
N ALA A 281 -15.28 0.55 22.16
CA ALA A 281 -16.13 1.06 21.10
C ALA A 281 -15.67 0.59 19.71
N ALA A 282 -14.77 -0.40 19.64
CA ALA A 282 -14.23 -0.90 18.39
C ALA A 282 -15.33 -1.57 17.54
N PRO A 283 -15.59 -1.09 16.31
CA PRO A 283 -16.47 -1.81 15.40
C PRO A 283 -15.82 -3.10 14.88
N ALA A 284 -16.64 -3.97 14.29
CA ALA A 284 -16.16 -5.16 13.57
C ALA A 284 -15.15 -4.79 12.48
N GLY A 285 -14.12 -5.61 12.30
CA GLY A 285 -13.03 -5.38 11.37
C GLY A 285 -11.94 -4.42 11.87
N SER A 286 -11.98 -4.04 13.15
CA SER A 286 -10.94 -3.21 13.76
C SER A 286 -9.73 -4.00 14.21
N VAL A 287 -8.57 -3.35 14.21
CA VAL A 287 -7.32 -3.85 14.78
C VAL A 287 -7.02 -3.09 16.07
N ILE A 288 -6.74 -3.80 17.15
CA ILE A 288 -6.48 -3.21 18.48
C ILE A 288 -4.97 -3.23 18.74
N GLU A 289 -4.40 -2.05 18.98
CA GLU A 289 -2.99 -1.83 19.31
C GLU A 289 -2.90 -1.00 20.58
N GLY A 290 -2.26 -1.54 21.63
CA GLY A 290 -2.02 -0.78 22.87
C GLY A 290 -3.28 -0.22 23.55
N GLY A 291 -4.44 -0.86 23.38
CA GLY A 291 -5.72 -0.41 23.92
C GLY A 291 -6.48 0.62 23.07
N ILE A 292 -5.96 0.95 21.88
CA ILE A 292 -6.61 1.79 20.87
C ILE A 292 -7.04 0.89 19.71
N ALA A 293 -8.26 1.08 19.21
CA ALA A 293 -8.73 0.40 18.02
C ALA A 293 -8.55 1.29 16.79
N ILE A 294 -7.85 0.77 15.79
CA ILE A 294 -7.79 1.31 14.45
C ILE A 294 -9.01 0.76 13.69
N ALA A 295 -9.90 1.67 13.30
CA ALA A 295 -11.19 1.35 12.70
C ALA A 295 -11.39 2.14 11.41
N HIS A 296 -12.25 1.66 10.52
CA HIS A 296 -12.61 2.41 9.32
C HIS A 296 -13.25 3.76 9.67
N VAL A 297 -12.95 4.78 8.86
CA VAL A 297 -13.67 6.04 8.89
C VAL A 297 -15.15 5.76 8.57
N PRO A 298 -16.11 6.33 9.32
CA PRO A 298 -17.53 6.11 9.05
C PRO A 298 -17.90 6.45 7.62
N THR A 299 -18.71 5.61 6.97
CA THR A 299 -19.15 5.78 5.57
C THR A 299 -19.94 7.07 5.33
N SER A 300 -20.45 7.70 6.39
CA SER A 300 -21.06 9.03 6.34
C SER A 300 -20.06 10.16 6.11
N SER A 301 -18.76 9.90 6.27
CA SER A 301 -17.71 10.89 6.07
C SER A 301 -17.39 11.02 4.59
N PRO A 302 -17.47 12.22 4.01
CA PRO A 302 -17.26 12.42 2.58
C PRO A 302 -15.83 12.00 2.18
N ASN A 303 -15.70 11.40 0.99
CA ASN A 303 -14.42 11.01 0.41
C ASN A 303 -13.62 12.19 -0.15
N THR A 304 -14.29 13.31 -0.41
CA THR A 304 -13.66 14.53 -0.90
C THR A 304 -14.40 15.72 -0.30
N LEU A 305 -13.63 16.69 0.17
CA LEU A 305 -14.07 17.96 0.68
C LEU A 305 -13.77 19.05 -0.37
N PRO A 306 -14.51 20.16 -0.35
CA PRO A 306 -14.20 21.30 -1.20
C PRO A 306 -12.77 21.80 -0.98
N HIS A 307 -12.24 22.54 -1.95
CA HIS A 307 -10.97 23.22 -1.81
C HIS A 307 -10.96 24.16 -0.60
N PRO A 308 -9.80 24.33 0.06
CA PRO A 308 -9.68 25.22 1.21
C PRO A 308 -10.03 26.64 0.78
N THR A 309 -10.97 27.26 1.49
CA THR A 309 -11.23 28.69 1.41
C THR A 309 -10.26 29.48 2.29
N LYS A 310 -9.65 28.79 3.27
CA LYS A 310 -8.60 29.34 4.13
C LYS A 310 -7.52 28.30 4.38
N VAL A 311 -6.25 28.74 4.33
CA VAL A 311 -5.10 27.93 4.75
C VAL A 311 -4.48 28.58 5.98
N VAL A 312 -4.29 27.79 7.04
CA VAL A 312 -3.71 28.23 8.32
C VAL A 312 -2.41 27.47 8.54
N VAL A 313 -1.34 28.23 8.74
CA VAL A 313 -0.03 27.73 9.14
C VAL A 313 0.25 28.23 10.55
N PRO A 314 0.27 27.35 11.58
CA PRO A 314 0.64 27.74 12.93
C PRO A 314 2.06 28.31 12.95
N GLY A 315 2.25 29.51 13.54
CA GLY A 315 3.55 30.17 13.60
C GLY A 315 3.88 31.08 12.41
N GLY A 316 3.00 31.18 11.41
CA GLY A 316 3.17 32.05 10.24
C GLY A 316 4.09 31.47 9.14
N LEU A 317 4.16 32.16 8.01
CA LEU A 317 4.95 31.76 6.83
C LEU A 317 6.47 31.78 7.08
N GLU A 318 6.94 32.53 8.08
CA GLU A 318 8.38 32.56 8.41
C GLU A 318 8.84 31.30 9.15
N ALA A 319 7.95 30.63 9.90
CA ALA A 319 8.19 29.29 10.44
C ALA A 319 8.16 28.20 9.34
N PHE A 320 7.73 28.57 8.13
CA PHE A 320 7.59 27.69 6.96
C PHE A 320 8.92 27.46 6.22
N GLY A 321 10.04 28.05 6.64
CA GLY A 321 11.35 27.89 5.99
C GLY A 321 11.84 26.44 5.82
N SER A 322 11.22 25.45 6.47
CA SER A 322 11.47 24.00 6.27
C SER A 322 10.30 23.27 5.57
N VAL A 323 9.74 23.87 4.51
CA VAL A 323 8.55 23.34 3.77
C VAL A 323 8.69 21.87 3.38
N GLY A 324 9.90 21.41 3.03
CA GLY A 324 10.16 20.02 2.61
C GLY A 324 9.88 18.95 3.67
N SER A 325 9.68 19.33 4.94
CA SER A 325 9.30 18.39 6.01
C SER A 325 7.77 18.25 6.19
N LEU A 326 7.00 19.25 5.74
CA LEU A 326 5.55 19.36 5.89
C LEU A 326 4.79 18.91 4.64
N VAL A 327 5.41 19.09 3.48
CA VAL A 327 4.99 18.53 2.20
C VAL A 327 5.82 17.27 2.00
N GLY A 328 5.18 16.12 1.82
CA GLY A 328 5.80 14.79 1.99
C GLY A 328 6.87 14.38 0.96
N GLY A 329 7.54 15.30 0.28
CA GLY A 329 8.46 14.97 -0.81
C GLY A 329 9.39 16.10 -1.28
N PRO A 330 9.98 15.99 -2.49
CA PRO A 330 11.14 16.78 -2.94
C PRO A 330 10.84 18.27 -3.12
N GLU A 331 11.89 19.11 -3.26
CA GLU A 331 11.78 20.58 -3.39
C GLU A 331 10.77 21.06 -4.46
N SER A 332 10.52 20.26 -5.50
CA SER A 332 9.49 20.52 -6.51
C SER A 332 8.06 20.58 -5.96
N GLU A 333 7.77 19.91 -4.84
CA GLU A 333 6.46 19.94 -4.18
C GLU A 333 6.21 21.25 -3.44
N VAL A 334 7.27 21.88 -2.91
CA VAL A 334 7.22 23.18 -2.24
C VAL A 334 6.75 24.26 -3.23
N ALA A 335 7.30 24.25 -4.44
CA ALA A 335 6.89 25.17 -5.51
C ALA A 335 5.43 24.95 -5.93
N ARG A 336 4.97 23.70 -6.03
CA ARG A 336 3.56 23.37 -6.33
C ARG A 336 2.62 23.81 -5.22
N PHE A 337 2.99 23.59 -3.96
CA PHE A 337 2.21 24.04 -2.81
C PHE A 337 2.08 25.58 -2.81
N ASN A 338 3.18 26.30 -3.01
CA ASN A 338 3.15 27.76 -3.09
C ASN A 338 2.23 28.24 -4.24
N GLY A 339 2.30 27.61 -5.42
CA GLY A 339 1.38 27.91 -6.52
C GLY A 339 -0.09 27.64 -6.18
N LEU A 340 -0.39 26.55 -5.47
CA LEU A 340 -1.75 26.24 -5.02
C LEU A 340 -2.27 27.25 -3.98
N VAL A 341 -1.41 27.68 -3.05
CA VAL A 341 -1.73 28.72 -2.07
C VAL A 341 -1.99 30.05 -2.76
N GLU A 342 -1.15 30.47 -3.70
CA GLU A 342 -1.35 31.68 -4.49
C GLU A 342 -2.65 31.65 -5.30
N LEU A 343 -2.96 30.53 -5.96
CA LEU A 343 -4.22 30.34 -6.69
C LEU A 343 -5.45 30.39 -5.76
N SER A 344 -5.34 29.83 -4.55
CA SER A 344 -6.42 29.88 -3.55
C SER A 344 -6.66 31.30 -3.05
N ASN A 345 -5.60 32.07 -2.77
CA ASN A 345 -5.70 33.45 -2.32
C ASN A 345 -6.20 34.40 -3.43
N ALA A 346 -5.81 34.17 -4.69
CA ALA A 346 -6.28 34.95 -5.83
C ALA A 346 -7.79 34.78 -6.08
N LYS A 347 -8.34 33.58 -5.87
CA LYS A 347 -9.80 33.32 -5.95
C LYS A 347 -10.60 33.96 -4.81
N VAL A 348 -9.98 34.16 -3.65
CA VAL A 348 -10.60 34.83 -2.49
C VAL A 348 -10.61 36.35 -2.70
N ALA A 349 -9.61 36.90 -3.38
CA ALA A 349 -9.53 38.34 -3.68
C ALA A 349 -10.42 38.80 -4.85
N SER A 350 -10.94 37.87 -5.66
CA SER A 350 -11.80 38.18 -6.83
C SER A 350 -13.30 38.08 -6.56
N LYS A 351 -13.72 37.97 -5.30
CA LYS A 351 -15.12 38.03 -4.85
C LYS A 351 -15.33 39.27 -3.99
#